data_AF-A0A7L5BGW2-F1
#
_entry.id   AF-A0A7L5BGW2-F1
#
_cell.length_a   1.000
_cell.length_b   1.000
_cell.length_c   1.000
_cell.angle_alpha   90.00
_cell.angle_beta   90.00
_cell.angle_gamma   90.00
#
_symmetry.space_group_name_H-M   'P 1'
#
loop_
_entity.id
_entity.type
_entity.pdbx_description
1 polymer ?
#
loop_
_entity_poly.entity_id
_entity_poly.type
_entity_poly.pdbx_seq_one_letter_code
_entity_poly.pdbx_strand_id
1 'polypeptide(L)'
;MADLITINASAEALPSMIKAAAFRLASAANPAVILVAKQEAGLVFDAARRVARVAAANKAHAHIVFIARKAQTDALEIEVLADRKLADEVDAAQTRGDLSKGGRPGKGRNEELTVRDFGLSRKQLFEARNLRDAITKQPAALRSILEEILASGKEPTRSFLRRELMSVRSGIRRAHPSEKPEKARIEVLSAKNLGRVAFHELHALRQRLEVEARFLALIENHVANVDPLSRIEDVLSDTVLDDLFHRAGEGSN
;
A
#
# COMPACT_ATOMS: atom_id res chain seq x y z
N MET A 1 8.91 0.63 33.97
CA MET A 1 9.72 1.86 33.88
C MET A 1 10.96 1.64 33.01
N ALA A 2 11.84 0.67 33.32
CA ALA A 2 13.05 0.39 32.53
C ALA A 2 12.79 0.08 31.03
N ASP A 3 11.71 -0.65 30.74
CA ASP A 3 11.34 -0.98 29.34
C ASP A 3 10.96 0.27 28.52
N LEU A 4 10.22 1.21 29.11
CA LEU A 4 9.83 2.46 28.45
C LEU A 4 11.03 3.36 28.15
N ILE A 5 12.00 3.42 29.07
CA ILE A 5 13.26 4.17 28.89
C ILE A 5 14.05 3.56 27.72
N THR A 6 14.13 2.24 27.66
CA THR A 6 14.87 1.51 26.60
C THR A 6 14.23 1.70 25.23
N ILE A 7 12.89 1.67 25.15
CA ILE A 7 12.14 1.89 23.90
C ILE A 7 12.33 3.33 23.42
N ASN A 8 12.28 4.31 24.34
CA ASN A 8 12.47 5.72 23.99
C ASN A 8 13.86 5.99 23.43
N ALA A 9 14.91 5.50 24.10
CA ALA A 9 16.29 5.60 23.62
C ALA A 9 16.47 4.94 22.24
N SER A 10 15.82 3.78 22.03
CA SER A 10 15.85 3.10 20.73
C SER A 10 15.15 3.91 19.64
N ALA A 11 14.03 4.56 19.95
CA ALA A 11 13.29 5.41 19.03
C ALA A 11 14.08 6.68 18.66
N GLU A 12 14.76 7.29 19.63
CA GLU A 12 15.61 8.47 19.45
C GLU A 12 16.85 8.19 18.58
N ALA A 13 17.33 6.94 18.56
CA ALA A 13 18.47 6.54 17.73
C ALA A 13 18.11 6.39 16.24
N LEU A 14 16.86 6.02 15.90
CA LEU A 14 16.44 5.69 14.52
C LEU A 14 16.77 6.80 13.49
N PRO A 15 16.48 8.09 13.75
CA PRO A 15 16.78 9.16 12.79
C PRO A 15 18.26 9.28 12.44
N SER A 16 19.17 9.02 13.40
CA SER A 16 20.61 9.07 13.15
C SER A 16 21.07 7.92 12.24
N MET A 17 20.51 6.73 12.42
CA MET A 17 20.81 5.57 11.59
C MET A 17 20.29 5.76 10.16
N ILE A 18 19.10 6.35 9.99
CA ILE A 18 18.53 6.71 8.68
C ILE A 18 19.46 7.68 7.96
N LYS A 19 19.90 8.74 8.64
CA LYS A 19 20.83 9.72 8.07
C LYS A 19 22.13 9.07 7.63
N ALA A 20 22.69 8.16 8.43
CA ALA A 20 23.90 7.43 8.07
C ALA A 20 23.70 6.55 6.82
N ALA A 21 22.62 5.78 6.74
CA ALA A 21 22.31 4.94 5.59
C ALA A 21 22.06 5.78 4.32
N ALA A 22 21.32 6.88 4.44
CA ALA A 22 21.06 7.81 3.34
C ALA A 22 22.36 8.46 2.83
N PHE A 23 23.22 8.93 3.74
CA PHE A 23 24.51 9.52 3.40
C PHE A 23 25.42 8.52 2.67
N ARG A 24 25.46 7.27 3.14
CA ARG A 24 26.23 6.20 2.50
C ARG A 24 25.70 5.88 1.11
N LEU A 25 24.38 5.81 0.92
CA LEU A 25 23.79 5.61 -0.40
C LEU A 25 24.10 6.77 -1.36
N ALA A 26 23.98 8.00 -0.89
CA ALA A 26 24.29 9.19 -1.67
C ALA A 26 25.76 9.19 -2.13
N SER A 27 26.68 8.84 -1.23
CA SER A 27 28.12 8.77 -1.48
C SER A 27 28.58 7.49 -2.20
N ALA A 28 27.68 6.55 -2.48
CA ALA A 28 28.05 5.26 -3.04
C ALA A 28 28.58 5.39 -4.47
N ALA A 29 29.81 4.96 -4.71
CA ALA A 29 30.47 5.01 -6.01
C ALA A 29 30.53 3.65 -6.73
N ASN A 30 30.16 2.55 -6.06
CA ASN A 30 30.21 1.20 -6.61
C ASN A 30 29.11 0.29 -6.02
N PRO A 31 28.84 -0.87 -6.63
CA PRO A 31 27.80 -1.81 -6.17
C PRO A 31 27.96 -2.28 -4.73
N ALA A 32 29.20 -2.46 -4.26
CA ALA A 32 29.45 -2.94 -2.90
C ALA A 32 28.96 -1.92 -1.86
N VAL A 33 29.27 -0.63 -2.04
CA VAL A 33 28.80 0.42 -1.13
C VAL A 33 27.27 0.58 -1.18
N ILE A 34 26.66 0.40 -2.36
CA ILE A 34 25.19 0.41 -2.52
C ILE A 34 24.56 -0.73 -1.70
N LEU A 35 25.13 -1.94 -1.76
CA LEU A 35 24.64 -3.10 -1.01
C LEU A 35 24.78 -2.89 0.51
N VAL A 36 25.88 -2.30 0.98
CA VAL A 36 26.06 -1.97 2.40
C VAL A 36 25.00 -0.96 2.85
N ALA A 37 24.80 0.13 2.10
CA ALA A 37 23.76 1.11 2.43
C ALA A 37 22.35 0.48 2.47
N LYS A 38 22.05 -0.44 1.55
CA LYS A 38 20.81 -1.19 1.55
C LYS A 38 20.65 -2.08 2.79
N GLN A 39 21.71 -2.79 3.17
CA GLN A 39 21.70 -3.63 4.38
C GLN A 39 21.46 -2.82 5.64
N GLU A 40 22.10 -1.67 5.77
CA GLU A 40 21.89 -0.76 6.90
C GLU A 40 20.47 -0.21 6.96
N ALA A 41 19.91 0.18 5.81
CA ALA A 41 18.49 0.54 5.74
C ALA A 41 17.59 -0.62 6.20
N GLY A 42 17.92 -1.85 5.81
CA GLY A 42 17.22 -3.05 6.28
C GLY A 42 17.30 -3.25 7.79
N LEU A 43 18.47 -3.03 8.39
CA LEU A 43 18.66 -3.07 9.84
C LEU A 43 17.84 -1.98 10.55
N VAL A 44 17.81 -0.77 9.99
CA VAL A 44 16.96 0.33 10.50
C VAL A 44 15.49 -0.08 10.46
N PHE A 45 15.01 -0.64 9.34
CA PHE A 45 13.63 -1.09 9.21
C PHE A 45 13.29 -2.12 10.28
N ASP A 46 14.14 -3.12 10.50
CA ASP A 46 13.90 -4.18 11.48
C ASP A 46 13.96 -3.65 12.93
N ALA A 47 14.87 -2.71 13.21
CA ALA A 47 14.94 -2.02 14.51
C ALA A 47 13.67 -1.19 14.76
N ALA A 48 13.26 -0.38 13.79
CA ALA A 48 12.06 0.44 13.87
C ALA A 48 10.79 -0.42 14.00
N ARG A 49 10.74 -1.58 13.33
CA ARG A 49 9.65 -2.56 13.49
C ARG A 49 9.57 -3.13 14.90
N ARG A 50 10.71 -3.47 15.50
CA ARG A 50 10.77 -3.92 16.90
C ARG A 50 10.30 -2.82 17.85
N VAL A 51 10.78 -1.59 17.67
CA VAL A 51 10.36 -0.42 18.47
C VAL A 51 8.84 -0.24 18.39
N ALA A 52 8.26 -0.22 17.18
CA ALA A 52 6.82 -0.06 17.00
C ALA A 52 6.01 -1.17 17.70
N ARG A 53 6.45 -2.43 17.58
CA ARG A 53 5.78 -3.58 18.20
C ARG A 53 5.81 -3.52 19.72
N VAL A 54 6.98 -3.22 20.30
CA VAL A 54 7.15 -3.14 21.76
C VAL A 54 6.43 -1.90 22.32
N ALA A 55 6.46 -0.78 21.60
CA ALA A 55 5.69 0.41 21.96
C ALA A 55 4.18 0.13 21.99
N ALA A 56 3.65 -0.59 21.01
CA ALA A 56 2.24 -1.01 20.98
C ALA A 56 1.88 -1.94 22.16
N ALA A 57 2.73 -2.94 22.46
CA ALA A 57 2.52 -3.86 23.58
C ALA A 57 2.49 -3.15 24.94
N ASN A 58 3.32 -2.13 25.11
CA ASN A 58 3.41 -1.34 26.35
C ASN A 58 2.41 -0.18 26.42
N LYS A 59 1.49 -0.05 25.45
CA LYS A 59 0.58 1.11 25.33
C LYS A 59 1.34 2.45 25.42
N ALA A 60 2.55 2.47 24.85
CA ALA A 60 3.39 3.64 24.84
C ALA A 60 2.75 4.77 24.02
N HIS A 61 3.27 5.98 24.18
CA HIS A 61 2.70 7.16 23.53
C HIS A 61 2.65 7.00 22.01
N ALA A 62 1.55 7.45 21.40
CA ALA A 62 1.32 7.38 19.94
C ALA A 62 2.47 8.00 19.13
N HIS A 63 3.16 8.99 19.70
CA HIS A 63 4.34 9.62 19.13
C HIS A 63 5.49 8.63 18.85
N ILE A 64 5.76 7.67 19.76
CA ILE A 64 6.83 6.67 19.57
C ILE A 64 6.50 5.74 18.40
N VAL A 65 5.24 5.31 18.31
CA VAL A 65 4.75 4.48 17.20
C VAL A 65 4.86 5.25 15.88
N PHE A 66 4.53 6.55 15.89
CA PHE A 66 4.69 7.42 14.72
C PHE A 66 6.15 7.55 14.28
N ILE A 67 7.08 7.84 15.20
CA ILE A 67 8.53 7.90 14.90
C ILE A 67 9.00 6.59 14.28
N ALA A 68 8.63 5.46 14.88
CA ALA A 68 9.02 4.15 14.41
C ALA A 68 8.46 3.84 13.01
N ARG A 69 7.21 4.19 12.73
CA ARG A 69 6.60 4.01 11.40
C ARG A 69 7.23 4.93 10.37
N LYS A 70 7.49 6.20 10.71
CA LYS A 70 8.23 7.12 9.84
C LYS A 70 9.61 6.56 9.52
N ALA A 71 10.33 6.05 10.51
CA ALA A 71 11.62 5.41 10.30
C ALA A 71 11.58 4.17 9.40
N GLN A 72 10.51 3.35 9.51
CA GLN A 72 10.28 2.24 8.57
C GLN A 72 10.09 2.77 7.14
N THR A 73 9.26 3.81 6.96
CA THR A 73 9.01 4.43 5.66
C THR A 73 10.30 4.99 5.03
N ASP A 74 11.10 5.75 5.80
CA ASP A 74 12.37 6.31 5.33
C ASP A 74 13.36 5.20 4.95
N ALA A 75 13.44 4.12 5.74
CA ALA A 75 14.26 2.97 5.43
C ALA A 75 13.82 2.25 4.14
N LEU A 76 12.51 2.11 3.93
CA LEU A 76 11.97 1.55 2.69
C LEU A 76 12.30 2.42 1.46
N GLU A 77 12.27 3.75 1.59
CA GLU A 77 12.70 4.66 0.52
C GLU A 77 14.16 4.39 0.14
N ILE A 78 15.06 4.32 1.14
CA ILE A 78 16.49 4.06 0.94
C ILE A 78 16.70 2.69 0.29
N GLU A 79 16.00 1.63 0.72
CA GLU A 79 16.12 0.29 0.12
C GLU A 79 15.75 0.31 -1.38
N VAL A 80 14.66 1.00 -1.72
CA VAL A 80 14.17 1.08 -3.11
C VAL A 80 15.09 1.94 -3.97
N LEU A 81 15.61 3.05 -3.45
CA LEU A 81 16.59 3.89 -4.14
C LEU A 81 17.92 3.14 -4.34
N ALA A 82 18.33 2.33 -3.36
CA ALA A 82 19.50 1.46 -3.50
C ALA A 82 19.29 0.40 -4.58
N ASP A 83 18.11 -0.23 -4.65
CA ASP A 83 17.77 -1.17 -5.72
C ASP A 83 17.83 -0.52 -7.10
N ARG A 84 17.27 0.69 -7.24
CA ARG A 84 17.38 1.46 -8.49
C ARG A 84 18.83 1.70 -8.88
N LYS A 85 19.64 2.25 -7.97
CA LYS A 85 21.05 2.58 -8.23
C LYS A 85 21.88 1.33 -8.54
N LEU A 86 21.60 0.21 -7.86
CA LEU A 86 22.23 -1.08 -8.11
C LEU A 86 21.92 -1.60 -9.52
N ALA A 87 20.66 -1.52 -9.96
CA ALA A 87 20.27 -1.94 -11.31
C ALA A 87 20.99 -1.11 -12.38
N ASP A 88 21.10 0.20 -12.18
CA ASP A 88 21.80 1.10 -13.10
C ASP A 88 23.29 0.78 -13.21
N GLU A 89 23.98 0.56 -12.08
CA GLU A 89 25.41 0.25 -12.09
C GLU A 89 25.70 -1.13 -12.69
N VAL A 90 24.87 -2.13 -12.40
CA VAL A 90 25.02 -3.46 -13.00
C VAL A 90 24.79 -3.42 -14.50
N ASP A 91 23.77 -2.70 -14.97
CA ASP A 91 23.50 -2.56 -16.41
C ASP A 91 24.62 -1.77 -17.11
N ALA A 92 25.19 -0.76 -16.45
CA ALA A 92 26.34 -0.02 -16.96
C ALA A 92 27.58 -0.92 -17.07
N ALA A 93 27.91 -1.69 -16.03
CA ALA A 93 29.01 -2.65 -16.04
C ALA A 93 28.82 -3.76 -17.09
N GLN A 94 27.59 -4.24 -17.29
CA GLN A 94 27.26 -5.15 -18.37
C GLN A 94 27.44 -4.53 -19.75
N THR A 95 27.19 -3.23 -19.90
CA THR A 95 27.36 -2.51 -21.17
C THR A 95 28.83 -2.27 -21.49
N ARG A 96 29.66 -1.99 -20.48
CA ARG A 96 31.13 -1.88 -20.61
C ARG A 96 31.81 -3.20 -20.94
N GLY A 97 31.17 -4.32 -20.60
CA GLY A 97 31.73 -5.66 -20.76
C GLY A 97 32.45 -6.19 -19.51
N ASP A 98 32.41 -5.44 -18.41
CA ASP A 98 33.00 -5.81 -17.11
C ASP A 98 32.21 -6.95 -16.43
N LEU A 99 30.92 -7.06 -16.74
CA LEU A 99 30.04 -8.10 -16.23
C LEU A 99 29.36 -8.88 -17.36
N SER A 100 29.26 -10.20 -17.17
CA SER A 100 28.47 -11.05 -18.03
C SER A 100 26.99 -10.62 -18.02
N LYS A 101 26.41 -10.51 -19.21
CA LYS A 101 24.95 -10.39 -19.42
C LYS A 101 24.21 -11.71 -19.16
N GLY A 102 24.94 -12.80 -18.93
CA GLY A 102 24.42 -14.16 -18.88
C GLY A 102 24.27 -14.77 -20.28
N GLY A 103 24.09 -16.09 -20.33
CA GLY A 103 24.06 -16.87 -21.57
C GLY A 103 25.10 -17.99 -21.57
N ARG A 104 25.21 -18.70 -22.70
CA ARG A 104 26.27 -19.70 -22.88
C ARG A 104 27.59 -18.98 -23.12
N PRO A 105 28.67 -19.25 -22.36
CA PRO A 105 29.96 -18.65 -22.63
C PRO A 105 30.36 -19.00 -24.07
N GLY A 106 30.75 -17.99 -24.85
CA GLY A 106 31.34 -18.22 -26.16
C GLY A 106 32.64 -19.00 -25.99
N LYS A 107 32.92 -19.97 -26.89
CA LYS A 107 34.20 -20.70 -26.89
C LYS A 107 35.36 -19.68 -26.92
N GLY A 108 36.22 -19.72 -25.90
CA GLY A 108 37.43 -18.91 -25.83
C GLY A 108 37.36 -17.62 -25.00
N ARG A 109 36.25 -17.34 -24.30
CA ARG A 109 36.26 -16.28 -23.27
C ARG A 109 36.74 -16.83 -21.93
N ASN A 110 37.65 -16.10 -21.29
CA ASN A 110 38.00 -16.27 -19.88
C ASN A 110 36.73 -16.20 -19.00
N GLU A 111 36.81 -16.75 -17.79
CA GLU A 111 35.76 -16.69 -16.77
C GLU A 111 35.18 -15.28 -16.66
N GLU A 112 34.01 -15.06 -17.26
CA GLU A 112 33.34 -13.76 -17.21
C GLU A 112 32.82 -13.55 -15.79
N LEU A 113 33.18 -12.43 -15.16
CA LEU A 113 32.60 -12.02 -13.89
C LEU A 113 31.08 -11.91 -14.03
N THR A 114 30.38 -12.60 -13.14
CA THR A 114 28.92 -12.61 -13.08
C THR A 114 28.45 -11.84 -11.85
N VAL A 115 27.18 -11.42 -11.88
CA VAL A 115 26.54 -10.79 -10.71
C VAL A 115 26.56 -11.65 -9.44
N ARG A 116 26.69 -12.99 -9.56
CA ARG A 116 26.78 -13.88 -8.42
C ARG A 116 28.10 -13.74 -7.66
N ASP A 117 29.17 -13.38 -8.37
CA ASP A 117 30.50 -13.21 -7.79
C ASP A 117 30.56 -12.00 -6.84
N PHE A 118 29.57 -11.10 -6.94
CA PHE A 118 29.35 -9.96 -6.05
C PHE A 118 28.29 -10.23 -4.97
N GLY A 119 27.87 -11.49 -4.79
CA GLY A 119 26.85 -11.88 -3.81
C GLY A 119 25.41 -11.51 -4.20
N LEU A 120 25.16 -11.11 -5.45
CA LEU A 120 23.84 -10.73 -5.94
C LEU A 120 23.20 -11.89 -6.71
N SER A 121 22.00 -12.30 -6.30
CA SER A 121 21.22 -13.26 -7.08
C SER A 121 20.60 -12.60 -8.32
N ARG A 122 20.43 -13.37 -9.39
CA ARG A 122 19.71 -12.90 -10.60
C ARG A 122 18.29 -12.45 -10.29
N LYS A 123 17.63 -13.08 -9.31
CA LYS A 123 16.29 -12.70 -8.86
C LYS A 123 16.31 -11.31 -8.21
N GLN A 124 17.26 -11.03 -7.34
CA GLN A 124 17.41 -9.70 -6.73
C GLN A 124 17.67 -8.62 -7.79
N LEU A 125 18.52 -8.91 -8.79
CA LEU A 125 18.75 -7.98 -9.89
C LEU A 125 17.48 -7.74 -10.73
N PHE A 126 16.73 -8.78 -11.05
CA PHE A 126 15.47 -8.66 -11.78
C PHE A 126 14.45 -7.80 -11.02
N GLU A 127 14.33 -8.04 -9.71
CA GLU A 127 13.47 -7.24 -8.83
C GLU A 127 13.91 -5.77 -8.78
N ALA A 128 15.22 -5.52 -8.66
CA ALA A 128 15.79 -4.18 -8.66
C ALA A 128 15.51 -3.44 -9.98
N ARG A 129 15.64 -4.11 -11.12
CA ARG A 129 15.26 -3.58 -12.44
C ARG A 129 13.78 -3.25 -12.52
N ASN A 130 12.90 -4.12 -12.01
CA ASN A 130 11.47 -3.85 -12.00
C ASN A 130 11.11 -2.61 -11.16
N LEU A 131 11.76 -2.43 -10.00
CA LEU A 131 11.56 -1.25 -9.15
C LEU A 131 12.09 0.02 -9.81
N ARG A 132 13.27 -0.04 -10.44
CA ARG A 132 13.78 1.06 -11.27
C ARG A 132 12.76 1.44 -12.34
N ASP A 133 12.28 0.49 -13.14
CA ASP A 133 11.36 0.76 -14.24
C ASP A 133 10.07 1.43 -13.74
N ALA A 134 9.55 1.00 -12.58
CA ALA A 134 8.40 1.63 -11.94
C ALA A 134 8.66 3.12 -11.62
N ILE A 135 9.82 3.42 -11.05
CA ILE A 135 10.21 4.78 -10.64
C ILE A 135 10.52 5.64 -11.87
N THR A 136 11.19 5.10 -12.88
CA THR A 136 11.45 5.81 -14.14
C THR A 136 10.14 6.19 -14.82
N LYS A 137 9.13 5.32 -14.78
CA LYS A 137 7.80 5.59 -15.35
C LYS A 137 7.04 6.67 -14.57
N GLN A 138 7.12 6.66 -13.24
CA GLN A 138 6.47 7.68 -12.40
C GLN A 138 7.35 8.05 -11.20
N PRO A 139 8.21 9.08 -11.33
CA PRO A 139 9.19 9.43 -10.30
C PRO A 139 8.57 9.79 -8.94
N ALA A 140 7.39 10.43 -8.95
CA ALA A 140 6.68 10.83 -7.74
C ALA A 140 6.01 9.65 -7.01
N ALA A 141 5.84 8.49 -7.66
CA ALA A 141 5.05 7.39 -7.11
C ALA A 141 5.63 6.83 -5.80
N LEU A 142 6.96 6.75 -5.68
CA LEU A 142 7.59 6.23 -4.47
C LEU A 142 7.22 7.07 -3.25
N ARG A 143 7.39 8.39 -3.33
CA ARG A 143 7.08 9.30 -2.22
C ARG A 143 5.59 9.34 -1.93
N SER A 144 4.74 9.42 -2.95
CA SER A 144 3.29 9.46 -2.75
C SER A 144 2.76 8.18 -2.08
N ILE A 145 3.24 7.00 -2.48
CA ILE A 145 2.86 5.72 -1.86
C ILE A 145 3.33 5.67 -0.41
N LEU A 146 4.54 6.12 -0.12
CA LEU A 146 5.11 6.13 1.23
C LEU A 146 4.36 7.10 2.17
N GLU A 147 4.00 8.28 1.67
CA GLU A 147 3.18 9.26 2.39
C GLU A 147 1.78 8.71 2.68
N GLU A 148 1.15 8.04 1.71
CA GLU A 148 -0.15 7.40 1.89
C GLU A 148 -0.10 6.28 2.93
N ILE A 149 0.93 5.43 2.88
CA ILE A 149 1.14 4.37 3.89
C ILE A 149 1.22 5.00 5.28
N LEU A 150 2.02 6.06 5.44
CA LEU A 150 2.20 6.72 6.73
C LEU A 150 0.91 7.39 7.21
N ALA A 151 0.18 8.08 6.31
CA ALA A 151 -1.10 8.72 6.60
C ALA A 151 -2.20 7.72 6.97
N SER A 152 -2.19 6.52 6.39
CA SER A 152 -3.16 5.46 6.70
C SER A 152 -3.04 4.93 8.13
N GLY A 153 -1.94 5.22 8.83
CA GLY A 153 -1.67 4.71 10.17
C GLY A 153 -1.51 3.18 10.22
N LYS A 154 -1.38 2.50 9.07
CA LYS A 154 -1.07 1.06 9.00
C LYS A 154 0.44 0.86 9.10
N GLU A 155 0.86 -0.38 9.38
CA GLU A 155 2.29 -0.72 9.40
C GLU A 155 2.87 -0.67 7.97
N PRO A 156 3.94 0.12 7.73
CA PRO A 156 4.69 0.07 6.48
C PRO A 156 5.30 -1.32 6.25
N THR A 157 5.08 -1.90 5.07
CA THR A 157 5.66 -3.22 4.71
C THR A 157 6.28 -3.23 3.32
N ARG A 158 7.40 -3.94 3.19
CA ARG A 158 8.10 -4.18 1.90
C ARG A 158 7.16 -4.75 0.84
N SER A 159 6.30 -5.69 1.22
CA SER A 159 5.37 -6.35 0.31
C SER A 159 4.28 -5.40 -0.20
N PHE A 160 3.76 -4.51 0.67
CA PHE A 160 2.80 -3.50 0.26
C PHE A 160 3.43 -2.54 -0.74
N LEU A 161 4.56 -1.93 -0.38
CA LEU A 161 5.26 -0.97 -1.23
C LEU A 161 5.62 -1.57 -2.59
N ARG A 162 6.18 -2.79 -2.59
CA ARG A 162 6.52 -3.51 -3.82
C ARG A 162 5.30 -3.70 -4.70
N ARG A 163 4.17 -4.15 -4.13
CA ARG A 163 2.95 -4.39 -4.89
C ARG A 163 2.44 -3.10 -5.54
N GLU A 164 2.43 -1.99 -4.82
CA GLU A 164 1.96 -0.71 -5.38
C GLU A 164 2.90 -0.19 -6.48
N LEU A 165 4.22 -0.28 -6.30
CA LEU A 165 5.18 0.07 -7.35
C LEU A 165 5.04 -0.84 -8.59
N MET A 166 4.73 -2.13 -8.41
CA MET A 166 4.46 -3.01 -9.55
C MET A 166 3.18 -2.64 -10.30
N SER A 167 2.13 -2.19 -9.60
CA SER A 167 0.90 -1.67 -10.21
C SER A 167 1.19 -0.43 -11.08
N VAL A 168 2.03 0.49 -10.58
CA VAL A 168 2.49 1.67 -11.33
C VAL A 168 3.22 1.24 -12.60
N ARG A 169 4.17 0.31 -12.49
CA ARG A 169 4.91 -0.24 -13.63
C ARG A 169 3.98 -0.86 -14.67
N SER A 170 3.07 -1.74 -14.26
CA SER A 170 2.13 -2.40 -15.17
C SER A 170 1.07 -1.43 -15.74
N GLY A 171 0.94 -0.22 -15.19
CA GLY A 171 -0.10 0.74 -15.59
C GLY A 171 -1.50 0.31 -15.15
N ILE A 172 -1.60 -0.67 -14.25
CA ILE A 172 -2.87 -1.13 -13.71
C ILE A 172 -3.12 -0.27 -12.47
N ARG A 173 -4.01 0.72 -12.56
CA ARG A 173 -4.54 1.35 -11.34
C ARG A 173 -5.33 0.28 -10.59
N ARG A 174 -4.81 -0.18 -9.45
CA ARG A 174 -5.58 -0.99 -8.52
C ARG A 174 -6.20 -0.04 -7.50
N ALA A 175 -7.51 -0.15 -7.29
CA ALA A 175 -8.18 0.59 -6.22
C ALA A 175 -7.48 0.30 -4.90
N HIS A 176 -7.10 1.35 -4.16
CA HIS A 176 -6.45 1.22 -2.86
C HIS A 176 -7.35 0.47 -1.88
N PRO A 177 -6.81 -0.24 -0.87
CA PRO A 177 -7.62 -0.84 0.19
C PRO A 177 -8.44 0.20 0.99
N SER A 178 -7.98 1.46 1.03
CA SER A 178 -8.69 2.63 1.56
C SER A 178 -9.74 3.19 0.58
N GLU A 179 -9.60 2.94 -0.72
CA GLU A 179 -10.57 3.22 -1.78
C GLU A 179 -11.45 2.00 -2.11
N LYS A 180 -11.48 0.98 -1.25
CA LYS A 180 -12.70 0.19 -1.24
C LYS A 180 -13.75 1.18 -0.75
N PRO A 181 -14.75 1.60 -1.58
CA PRO A 181 -16.00 1.99 -0.95
C PRO A 181 -16.27 0.85 0.03
N GLU A 182 -16.57 1.17 1.27
CA GLU A 182 -17.10 0.20 2.20
C GLU A 182 -18.15 -0.55 1.40
N LYS A 183 -17.78 -1.73 0.89
CA LYS A 183 -18.67 -2.50 0.07
C LYS A 183 -19.59 -2.93 1.18
N ALA A 184 -20.69 -2.19 1.34
CA ALA A 184 -21.94 -2.74 1.78
C ALA A 184 -22.06 -3.98 0.91
N ARG A 185 -21.53 -5.08 1.46
CA ARG A 185 -21.75 -6.40 0.97
C ARG A 185 -23.25 -6.49 1.17
N ILE A 186 -24.00 -6.13 0.14
CA ILE A 186 -25.26 -6.78 -0.10
C ILE A 186 -24.83 -8.20 -0.49
N GLU A 187 -24.35 -8.96 0.51
CA GLU A 187 -24.35 -10.40 0.45
C GLU A 187 -25.83 -10.71 0.39
N VAL A 188 -26.34 -10.94 -0.82
CA VAL A 188 -27.60 -11.64 -0.99
C VAL A 188 -27.47 -12.89 -0.14
N LEU A 189 -28.25 -12.96 0.95
CA LEU A 189 -28.20 -14.05 1.91
C LEU A 189 -28.55 -15.34 1.17
N SER A 190 -27.53 -16.05 0.71
CA SER A 190 -27.67 -17.40 0.18
C SER A 190 -27.95 -18.34 1.34
N ALA A 191 -28.77 -19.37 1.13
CA ALA A 191 -29.06 -20.40 2.12
C ALA A 191 -27.79 -20.99 2.80
N LYS A 192 -26.64 -20.96 2.11
CA LYS A 192 -25.34 -21.43 2.61
C LYS A 192 -24.74 -20.57 3.74
N ASN A 193 -25.16 -19.31 3.89
CA ASN A 193 -24.57 -18.35 4.83
C ASN A 193 -25.46 -18.05 6.06
N LEU A 194 -26.71 -18.54 6.10
CA LEU A 194 -27.67 -18.28 7.18
C LEU A 194 -27.18 -18.70 8.57
N GLY A 195 -26.35 -19.76 8.66
CA GLY A 195 -25.79 -20.22 9.93
C GLY A 195 -24.72 -19.31 10.55
N ARG A 196 -24.32 -18.22 9.87
CA ARG A 196 -23.28 -17.28 10.32
C ARG A 196 -23.81 -15.88 10.63
N VAL A 197 -25.11 -15.63 10.46
CA VAL A 197 -25.71 -14.30 10.62
C VAL A 197 -26.41 -14.25 11.97
N ALA A 198 -26.10 -13.22 12.77
CA ALA A 198 -26.75 -13.03 14.06
C ALA A 198 -28.22 -12.60 13.86
N PHE A 199 -29.11 -12.96 14.78
CA PHE A 199 -30.56 -12.68 14.65
C PHE A 199 -30.86 -11.18 14.50
N HIS A 200 -30.05 -10.31 15.13
CA HIS A 200 -30.17 -8.86 15.00
C HIS A 200 -29.78 -8.35 13.60
N GLU A 201 -28.85 -9.01 12.90
CA GLU A 201 -28.42 -8.66 11.54
C GLU A 201 -29.52 -9.01 10.54
N LEU A 202 -30.20 -10.15 10.74
CA LEU A 202 -31.38 -10.52 9.96
C LEU A 202 -32.52 -9.53 10.15
N HIS A 203 -32.75 -9.08 11.40
CA HIS A 203 -33.77 -8.08 11.69
C HIS A 203 -33.47 -6.73 11.03
N ALA A 204 -32.24 -6.25 11.14
CA ALA A 204 -31.80 -5.00 10.51
C ALA A 204 -31.89 -5.05 8.98
N LEU A 205 -31.50 -6.19 8.37
CA LEU A 205 -31.65 -6.41 6.92
C LEU A 205 -33.12 -6.43 6.49
N ARG A 206 -33.99 -7.07 7.29
CA ARG A 206 -35.43 -7.09 7.03
C ARG A 206 -36.02 -5.67 7.09
N GLN A 207 -35.71 -4.90 8.13
CA GLN A 207 -36.16 -3.51 8.26
C GLN A 207 -35.71 -2.66 7.06
N ARG A 208 -34.46 -2.83 6.63
CA ARG A 208 -33.94 -2.15 5.44
C ARG A 208 -34.71 -2.52 4.17
N LEU A 209 -34.97 -3.80 3.93
CA LEU A 209 -35.74 -4.27 2.78
C LEU A 209 -37.19 -3.74 2.81
N GLU A 210 -37.80 -3.65 4.00
CA GLU A 210 -39.14 -3.08 4.15
C GLU A 210 -39.17 -1.58 3.81
N VAL A 211 -38.15 -0.81 4.20
CA VAL A 211 -38.00 0.60 3.80
C VAL A 211 -37.76 0.74 2.30
N GLU A 212 -36.89 -0.08 1.72
CA GLU A 212 -36.61 -0.07 0.27
C GLU A 212 -37.86 -0.43 -0.55
N ALA A 213 -38.65 -1.43 -0.13
CA ALA A 213 -39.90 -1.78 -0.78
C ALA A 213 -40.95 -0.65 -0.70
N ARG A 214 -41.05 0.02 0.45
CA ARG A 214 -41.95 1.18 0.61
C ARG A 214 -41.53 2.37 -0.24
N PHE A 215 -40.22 2.61 -0.32
CA PHE A 215 -39.67 3.67 -1.16
C PHE A 215 -40.03 3.45 -2.63
N LEU A 216 -39.88 2.22 -3.14
CA LEU A 216 -40.28 1.88 -4.49
C LEU A 216 -41.78 2.09 -4.73
N ALA A 217 -42.64 1.68 -3.78
CA ALA A 217 -44.08 1.92 -3.89
C ALA A 217 -44.43 3.42 -3.88
N LEU A 218 -43.72 4.25 -3.10
CA LEU A 218 -43.90 5.69 -3.10
C LEU A 218 -43.44 6.33 -4.42
N ILE A 219 -42.35 5.86 -5.01
CA ILE A 219 -41.91 6.28 -6.35
C ILE A 219 -42.97 5.92 -7.39
N GLU A 220 -43.46 4.67 -7.39
CA GLU A 220 -44.48 4.23 -8.34
C GLU A 220 -45.75 5.08 -8.24
N ASN A 221 -46.22 5.35 -7.01
CA ASN A 221 -47.37 6.22 -6.77
C ASN A 221 -47.11 7.67 -7.18
N HIS A 222 -45.91 8.19 -6.94
CA HIS A 222 -45.53 9.55 -7.33
C HIS A 222 -45.53 9.69 -8.84
N VAL A 223 -44.85 8.78 -9.56
CA VAL A 223 -44.79 8.78 -11.03
C VAL A 223 -46.17 8.60 -11.66
N ALA A 224 -47.05 7.78 -11.07
CA ALA A 224 -48.41 7.57 -11.58
C ALA A 224 -49.31 8.83 -11.50
N ASN A 225 -48.96 9.81 -10.66
CA ASN A 225 -49.75 11.02 -10.42
C ASN A 225 -49.19 12.27 -11.11
N VAL A 226 -48.16 12.11 -11.95
CA VAL A 226 -47.49 13.22 -12.64
C VAL A 226 -47.85 13.21 -14.13
N ASP A 227 -47.85 14.38 -14.78
CA ASP A 227 -48.16 14.50 -16.21
C ASP A 227 -47.22 13.59 -17.03
N PRO A 228 -47.75 12.64 -17.83
CA PRO A 228 -46.95 11.69 -18.63
C PRO A 228 -45.98 12.33 -19.62
N LEU A 229 -46.17 13.62 -19.95
CA LEU A 229 -45.30 14.38 -20.84
C LEU A 229 -44.13 15.05 -20.12
N SER A 230 -44.08 14.98 -18.78
CA SER A 230 -42.99 15.52 -17.97
C SER A 230 -41.69 14.74 -18.18
N ARG A 231 -40.56 15.44 -18.14
CA ARG A 231 -39.25 14.76 -18.21
C ARG A 231 -38.96 14.03 -16.90
N ILE A 232 -38.47 12.81 -16.99
CA ILE A 232 -38.17 11.97 -15.82
C ILE A 232 -37.20 12.67 -14.84
N GLU A 233 -36.24 13.45 -15.35
CA GLU A 233 -35.29 14.24 -14.55
C GLU A 233 -35.95 15.32 -13.69
N ASP A 234 -37.09 15.87 -14.14
CA ASP A 234 -37.86 16.88 -13.40
C ASP A 234 -38.84 16.21 -12.41
N VAL A 235 -39.29 14.99 -12.70
CA VAL A 235 -40.24 14.24 -11.88
C VAL A 235 -39.56 13.52 -10.71
N LEU A 236 -38.35 13.01 -10.94
CA LEU A 236 -37.53 12.27 -9.98
C LEU A 236 -36.20 12.99 -9.73
N SER A 237 -36.28 14.28 -9.37
CA SER A 237 -35.09 15.02 -8.95
C SER A 237 -34.52 14.45 -7.65
N ASP A 238 -33.23 14.70 -7.40
CA ASP A 238 -32.56 14.28 -6.15
C ASP A 238 -33.32 14.72 -4.90
N THR A 239 -33.87 15.94 -4.91
CA THR A 239 -34.65 16.47 -3.78
C THR A 239 -35.98 15.74 -3.57
N VAL A 240 -36.63 15.29 -4.64
CA VAL A 240 -37.87 14.51 -4.57
C VAL A 240 -37.58 13.10 -4.10
N LEU A 241 -36.51 12.48 -4.62
CA LEU A 241 -36.08 11.15 -4.20
C LEU A 241 -35.69 11.13 -2.71
N ASP A 242 -35.02 12.17 -2.23
CA ASP A 242 -34.68 12.32 -0.81
C ASP A 242 -35.94 12.44 0.07
N ASP A 243 -36.93 13.25 -0.31
CA ASP A 243 -38.20 13.39 0.43
C ASP A 243 -38.99 12.07 0.45
N LEU A 244 -39.10 11.39 -0.70
CA LEU A 244 -39.77 10.08 -0.78
C LEU A 244 -39.03 9.02 0.06
N PHE A 245 -37.70 9.07 0.11
CA PHE A 245 -36.89 8.16 0.92
C PHE A 245 -37.07 8.42 2.42
N HIS A 246 -37.12 9.68 2.85
CA HIS A 246 -37.43 10.05 4.22
C HIS A 246 -38.82 9.55 4.66
N ARG A 247 -39.85 9.74 3.83
CA ARG A 247 -41.21 9.23 4.09
C ARG A 247 -41.27 7.71 4.18
N ALA A 248 -40.45 6.99 3.41
CA ALA A 248 -40.37 5.53 3.49
C ALA A 248 -39.82 5.05 4.85
N GLY A 249 -38.92 5.83 5.46
CA GLY A 249 -38.32 5.54 6.77
C GLY A 249 -39.25 5.82 7.96
N GLU A 250 -40.12 6.85 7.88
CA GLU A 250 -40.99 7.28 8.98
C GLU A 250 -42.04 6.25 9.41
N GLY A 251 -42.42 5.32 8.53
CA GLY A 251 -43.36 4.24 8.85
C GLY A 251 -42.74 3.01 9.53
N SER A 252 -41.45 3.01 9.85
CA SER A 252 -40.68 1.83 10.29
C SER A 252 -40.32 1.85 11.79
N ASN A 253 -41.30 2.18 12.64
CA ASN A 253 -41.23 2.03 14.10
C ASN A 253 -42.01 0.79 14.55
#